data_AF-A0A847T6E6-F1
#
_entry.id   AF-A0A847T6E6-F1
#
_cell.length_a   1.000
_cell.length_b   1.000
_cell.length_c   1.000
_cell.angle_alpha   90.00
_cell.angle_beta   90.00
_cell.angle_gamma   90.00
#
_symmetry.space_group_name_H-M   'P 1'
#
loop_
_entity.id
_entity.type
_entity.pdbx_description
1 polymer ?
#
loop_
_entity_poly.entity_id
_entity_poly.type
_entity_poly.pdbx_seq_one_letter_code
_entity_poly.pdbx_strand_id
1 'polypeptide(L)'
;MAPKTSGEKDDWMKQLDAELEKQTQEIMKDAAELQTQMGALNKTLICDFDRIKERFDKQRVFLTMEPQRSVYAQQDDTQEKWDFKNEFRPEEIRNIQLIDRTQEQGRMGDSLKVWYYNDNGVVRMRMIFEYCEGEHYYKYAGWKRVFGQFVIYDAALSDVEIDMVHDKMAVVVKAWYESHLRHNREVLINALKENFEKGETFTE
;
A
#
# COMPACT_ATOMS: atom_id res chain seq x y z
N MET A 1 56.23 21.14 32.49
CA MET A 1 54.96 20.56 32.97
C MET A 1 54.28 19.93 31.77
N ALA A 2 54.27 18.60 31.68
CA ALA A 2 53.55 17.89 30.62
C ALA A 2 52.05 17.80 31.00
N PRO A 3 51.11 17.97 30.07
CA PRO A 3 49.70 17.82 30.39
C PRO A 3 49.39 16.35 30.64
N LYS A 4 48.91 16.02 31.84
CA LYS A 4 48.27 14.74 32.15
C LYS A 4 46.87 14.73 31.53
N THR A 5 46.71 14.31 30.27
CA THR A 5 45.38 14.25 29.64
C THR A 5 45.27 13.10 28.62
N SER A 6 45.61 11.88 29.02
CA SER A 6 45.41 10.68 28.17
C SER A 6 44.44 9.66 28.77
N GLY A 7 43.94 9.86 29.99
CA GLY A 7 42.96 8.98 30.64
C GLY A 7 41.51 9.38 30.39
N GLU A 8 41.16 10.66 30.59
CA GLU A 8 39.77 11.16 30.42
C GLU A 8 39.30 11.16 28.96
N LYS A 9 40.21 11.36 28.00
CA LYS A 9 39.89 11.33 26.56
C LYS A 9 39.63 9.92 26.02
N ASP A 10 40.12 8.90 26.70
CA ASP A 10 39.95 7.48 26.31
C ASP A 10 38.69 6.88 26.95
N ASP A 11 38.17 7.50 28.02
CA ASP A 11 36.98 7.06 28.74
C ASP A 11 35.68 7.57 28.08
N TRP A 12 35.64 8.83 27.65
CA TRP A 12 34.43 9.37 26.98
C TRP A 12 34.19 8.75 25.60
N MET A 13 35.23 8.39 24.84
CA MET A 13 35.06 7.69 23.56
C MET A 13 34.50 6.27 23.77
N LYS A 14 34.97 5.55 24.80
CA LYS A 14 34.40 4.23 25.13
C LYS A 14 32.95 4.33 25.61
N GLN A 15 32.61 5.38 26.35
CA GLN A 15 31.23 5.65 26.76
C GLN A 15 30.36 5.98 25.54
N LEU A 16 30.85 6.84 24.63
CA LEU A 16 30.17 7.18 23.39
C LEU A 16 29.96 5.94 22.50
N ASP A 17 31.00 5.13 22.31
CA ASP A 17 30.89 3.90 21.52
C ASP A 17 29.87 2.92 22.13
N ALA A 18 29.82 2.80 23.45
CA ALA A 18 28.82 1.96 24.13
C ALA A 18 27.40 2.51 23.98
N GLU A 19 27.21 3.85 24.04
CA GLU A 19 25.92 4.49 23.82
C GLU A 19 25.45 4.34 22.36
N LEU A 20 26.35 4.53 21.39
CA LEU A 20 26.07 4.37 19.97
C LEU A 20 25.76 2.91 19.61
N GLU A 21 26.48 1.95 20.20
CA GLU A 21 26.21 0.52 20.00
C GLU A 21 24.84 0.15 20.59
N LYS A 22 24.53 0.62 21.80
CA LYS A 22 23.21 0.40 22.41
C LYS A 22 22.08 1.00 21.55
N GLN A 23 22.27 2.24 21.08
CA GLN A 23 21.31 2.90 20.20
C GLN A 23 21.15 2.16 18.87
N THR A 24 22.24 1.63 18.31
CA THR A 24 22.22 0.83 17.08
C THR A 24 21.41 -0.45 17.28
N GLN A 25 21.63 -1.17 18.39
CA GLN A 25 20.92 -2.40 18.70
C GLN A 25 19.42 -2.17 18.92
N GLU A 26 19.04 -1.10 19.62
CA GLU A 26 17.64 -0.70 19.80
C GLU A 26 16.97 -0.40 18.45
N ILE A 27 17.60 0.42 17.61
CA ILE A 27 17.08 0.77 16.27
C ILE A 27 16.97 -0.47 15.38
N MET A 28 17.97 -1.36 15.39
CA MET A 28 17.94 -2.58 14.59
C MET A 28 16.81 -3.51 15.01
N LYS A 29 16.54 -3.62 16.31
CA LYS A 29 15.45 -4.43 16.83
C LYS A 29 14.09 -3.86 16.40
N ASP A 30 13.87 -2.56 16.57
CA ASP A 30 12.63 -1.91 16.17
C ASP A 30 12.39 -2.03 14.66
N ALA A 31 13.45 -1.86 13.86
CA ALA A 31 13.39 -2.04 12.41
C ALA A 31 13.03 -3.49 12.01
N ALA A 32 13.57 -4.50 12.71
CA ALA A 32 13.25 -5.90 12.46
C ALA A 32 11.80 -6.25 12.83
N GLU A 33 11.28 -5.69 13.92
CA GLU A 33 9.87 -5.84 14.31
C GLU A 33 8.94 -5.24 13.25
N LEU A 34 9.22 -4.02 12.79
CA LEU A 34 8.45 -3.36 11.73
C LEU A 34 8.51 -4.13 10.39
N GLN A 35 9.68 -4.64 10.01
CA GLN A 35 9.82 -5.47 8.80
C GLN A 35 8.99 -6.75 8.91
N THR A 36 8.98 -7.39 10.07
CA THR A 36 8.19 -8.61 10.32
C THR A 36 6.69 -8.33 10.19
N GLN A 37 6.22 -7.24 10.82
CA GLN A 37 4.82 -6.82 10.75
C GLN A 37 4.40 -6.50 9.31
N MET A 38 5.21 -5.70 8.60
CA MET A 38 4.96 -5.35 7.21
C MET A 38 4.97 -6.58 6.29
N GLY A 39 5.91 -7.52 6.49
CA GLY A 39 5.97 -8.75 5.72
C GLY A 39 4.73 -9.63 5.90
N ALA A 40 4.24 -9.77 7.14
CA ALA A 40 3.01 -10.50 7.42
C ALA A 40 1.79 -9.82 6.79
N LEU A 41 1.67 -8.50 6.95
CA LEU A 41 0.59 -7.69 6.40
C LEU A 41 0.57 -7.76 4.86
N ASN A 42 1.73 -7.60 4.21
CA ASN A 42 1.85 -7.65 2.76
C ASN A 42 1.49 -9.02 2.19
N LYS A 43 1.85 -10.14 2.85
CA LYS A 43 1.41 -11.47 2.41
C LYS A 43 -0.11 -11.58 2.39
N THR A 44 -0.78 -11.12 3.45
CA THR A 44 -2.24 -11.13 3.53
C THR A 44 -2.86 -10.27 2.43
N LEU A 45 -2.44 -9.01 2.33
CA LEU A 45 -2.99 -8.07 1.36
C LEU A 45 -2.75 -8.48 -0.09
N ILE A 46 -1.59 -9.05 -0.42
CA ILE A 46 -1.32 -9.58 -1.76
C ILE A 46 -2.30 -10.72 -2.08
N CYS A 47 -2.50 -11.67 -1.16
CA CYS A 47 -3.48 -12.73 -1.35
C CYS A 47 -4.90 -12.18 -1.54
N ASP A 48 -5.29 -11.18 -0.76
CA ASP A 48 -6.64 -10.60 -0.85
C ASP A 48 -6.85 -9.84 -2.16
N PHE A 49 -5.89 -9.01 -2.57
CA PHE A 49 -5.93 -8.28 -3.84
C PHE A 49 -5.98 -9.23 -5.03
N ASP A 50 -5.19 -10.30 -4.98
CA ASP A 50 -5.17 -11.35 -5.99
C ASP A 50 -6.53 -12.06 -6.10
N ARG A 51 -7.15 -12.41 -4.96
CA ARG A 51 -8.50 -13.01 -4.91
C ARG A 51 -9.60 -12.06 -5.39
N ILE A 52 -9.51 -10.78 -5.03
CA ILE A 52 -10.43 -9.73 -5.52
C ILE A 52 -10.32 -9.64 -7.04
N LYS A 53 -9.11 -9.56 -7.57
CA LYS A 53 -8.86 -9.56 -9.01
C LYS A 53 -9.49 -10.77 -9.68
N GLU A 54 -9.24 -11.99 -9.21
CA GLU A 54 -9.84 -13.21 -9.77
C GLU A 54 -11.36 -13.19 -9.72
N ARG A 55 -11.95 -12.60 -8.68
CA ARG A 55 -13.41 -12.46 -8.58
C ARG A 55 -13.95 -11.49 -9.64
N PHE A 56 -13.26 -10.38 -9.89
CA PHE A 56 -13.62 -9.39 -10.91
C PHE A 56 -13.45 -9.94 -12.33
N ASP A 57 -12.38 -10.71 -12.57
CA ASP A 57 -12.10 -11.34 -13.87
C ASP A 57 -13.27 -12.25 -14.31
N LYS A 58 -13.94 -12.95 -13.37
CA LYS A 58 -15.13 -13.78 -13.65
C LYS A 58 -16.31 -13.00 -14.23
N GLN A 59 -16.35 -11.68 -14.05
CA GLN A 59 -17.37 -10.79 -14.62
C GLN A 59 -16.84 -9.98 -15.81
N ARG A 60 -15.68 -10.34 -16.37
CA ARG A 60 -15.00 -9.58 -17.43
C ARG A 60 -14.67 -8.14 -17.04
N VAL A 61 -14.45 -7.89 -15.75
CA VAL A 61 -13.86 -6.65 -15.27
C VAL A 61 -12.36 -6.86 -15.18
N PHE A 62 -11.61 -6.13 -16.00
CA PHE A 62 -10.18 -6.38 -16.19
C PHE A 62 -9.37 -5.49 -15.24
N LEU A 63 -8.91 -6.08 -14.14
CA LEU A 63 -8.00 -5.40 -13.21
C LEU A 63 -6.55 -5.82 -13.47
N THR A 64 -5.62 -4.88 -13.34
CA THR A 64 -4.17 -5.13 -13.25
C THR A 64 -3.74 -5.03 -11.80
N MET A 65 -2.87 -5.92 -11.35
CA MET A 65 -2.31 -5.89 -10.00
C MET A 65 -0.83 -5.52 -10.04
N GLU A 66 -0.39 -4.69 -9.11
CA GLU A 66 1.02 -4.48 -8.79
C GLU A 66 1.26 -4.78 -7.30
N PRO A 67 2.30 -5.53 -6.89
CA PRO A 67 3.23 -6.24 -7.78
C PRO A 67 2.50 -7.28 -8.63
N GLN A 68 3.01 -7.56 -9.83
CA GLN A 68 2.42 -8.56 -10.71
C GLN A 68 2.55 -9.97 -10.13
N ARG A 69 1.61 -10.88 -10.46
CA ARG A 69 1.62 -12.28 -9.98
C ARG A 69 2.93 -13.01 -10.25
N SER A 70 3.59 -12.72 -11.38
CA SER A 70 4.90 -13.26 -11.74
C SER A 70 6.03 -12.88 -10.77
N VAL A 71 5.87 -11.82 -9.97
CA VAL A 71 6.84 -11.36 -8.98
C VAL A 71 6.77 -12.21 -7.72
N TYR A 72 5.57 -12.43 -7.17
CA TYR A 72 5.39 -13.04 -5.85
C TYR A 72 5.01 -14.53 -5.90
N ALA A 73 4.38 -15.00 -6.97
CA ALA A 73 3.80 -16.33 -7.03
C ALA A 73 4.65 -17.31 -7.84
N GLN A 74 4.69 -18.56 -7.37
CA GLN A 74 5.02 -19.75 -8.16
C GLN A 74 3.73 -20.56 -8.33
N GLN A 75 3.50 -21.10 -9.52
CA GLN A 75 2.35 -21.97 -9.78
C GLN A 75 2.74 -23.43 -9.53
N ASP A 76 1.77 -24.20 -9.05
CA ASP A 76 1.88 -25.66 -9.05
C ASP A 76 1.71 -26.23 -10.48
N ASP A 77 2.02 -27.51 -10.65
CA ASP A 77 1.91 -28.21 -11.94
C ASP A 77 0.46 -28.23 -12.50
N THR A 78 -0.54 -27.95 -11.66
CA THR A 78 -1.96 -27.92 -12.05
C THR A 78 -2.40 -26.55 -12.57
N GLN A 79 -1.61 -25.50 -12.34
CA GLN A 79 -1.93 -24.09 -12.65
C GLN A 79 -3.20 -23.55 -11.96
N GLU A 80 -3.87 -24.34 -11.14
CA GLU A 80 -5.09 -23.93 -10.42
C GLU A 80 -4.78 -23.23 -9.10
N LYS A 81 -3.61 -23.49 -8.52
CA LYS A 81 -3.16 -22.89 -7.27
C LYS A 81 -1.78 -22.31 -7.41
N TRP A 82 -1.52 -21.29 -6.60
CA TRP A 82 -0.24 -20.65 -6.51
C TRP A 82 0.16 -20.50 -5.04
N ASP A 83 1.47 -20.55 -4.81
CA ASP A 83 2.10 -20.29 -3.53
C ASP A 83 3.11 -19.16 -3.68
N PHE A 84 3.48 -18.51 -2.57
CA PHE A 84 4.57 -17.53 -2.62
C PHE A 84 5.89 -18.21 -3.01
N LYS A 85 6.69 -17.54 -3.85
CA LYS A 85 8.06 -17.99 -4.13
C LYS A 85 8.89 -18.00 -2.85
N ASN A 86 9.84 -18.93 -2.75
CA ASN A 86 10.71 -19.06 -1.58
C ASN A 86 11.61 -17.83 -1.38
N GLU A 87 12.02 -17.20 -2.47
CA GLU A 87 12.85 -16.00 -2.51
C GLU A 87 12.05 -14.70 -2.40
N PHE A 88 10.71 -14.75 -2.38
CA PHE A 88 9.89 -13.56 -2.27
C PHE A 88 10.09 -12.87 -0.91
N ARG A 89 10.31 -11.56 -0.94
CA ARG A 89 10.53 -10.69 0.22
C ARG A 89 9.34 -9.74 0.38
N PRO A 90 8.25 -10.17 1.03
CA PRO A 90 7.05 -9.34 1.18
C PRO A 90 7.33 -8.05 1.97
N GLU A 91 8.27 -8.05 2.91
CA GLU A 91 8.71 -6.89 3.67
C GLU A 91 9.34 -5.78 2.82
N GLU A 92 9.76 -6.06 1.58
CA GLU A 92 10.29 -5.05 0.67
C GLU A 92 9.19 -4.35 -0.14
N ILE A 93 7.97 -4.89 -0.15
CA ILE A 93 6.86 -4.35 -0.91
C ILE A 93 6.33 -3.08 -0.25
N ARG A 94 6.47 -1.95 -0.94
CA ARG A 94 6.01 -0.64 -0.47
C ARG A 94 4.69 -0.18 -1.06
N ASN A 95 4.24 -0.81 -2.14
CA ASN A 95 3.00 -0.48 -2.83
C ASN A 95 2.33 -1.77 -3.32
N ILE A 96 1.05 -1.92 -3.00
CA ILE A 96 0.16 -2.95 -3.54
C ILE A 96 -1.05 -2.23 -4.13
N GLN A 97 -1.41 -2.50 -5.38
CA GLN A 97 -2.53 -1.84 -6.03
C GLN A 97 -3.28 -2.73 -7.01
N LEU A 98 -4.60 -2.53 -7.09
CA LEU A 98 -5.47 -3.01 -8.16
C LEU A 98 -5.91 -1.81 -9.00
N ILE A 99 -5.70 -1.88 -10.31
CA ILE A 99 -6.02 -0.82 -11.27
C ILE A 99 -7.02 -1.34 -12.29
N ASP A 100 -8.12 -0.63 -12.46
CA ASP A 100 -9.13 -0.89 -13.47
C ASP A 100 -8.63 -0.52 -14.88
N ARG A 101 -8.79 -1.46 -15.81
CA ARG A 101 -8.49 -1.28 -17.24
C ARG A 101 -9.74 -1.36 -18.11
N THR A 102 -10.94 -1.36 -17.52
CA THR A 102 -12.22 -1.48 -18.23
C THR A 102 -12.55 -0.17 -18.95
N GLN A 103 -12.16 -0.09 -20.23
CA GLN A 103 -12.32 1.12 -21.06
C GLN A 103 -13.78 1.41 -21.41
N GLU A 104 -14.55 0.37 -21.74
CA GLU A 104 -15.93 0.48 -22.22
C GLU A 104 -16.86 1.18 -21.22
N GLN A 105 -16.49 1.17 -19.93
CA GLN A 105 -17.25 1.78 -18.85
C GLN A 105 -16.61 3.06 -18.30
N GLY A 106 -15.57 3.59 -18.96
CA GLY A 106 -14.86 4.80 -18.53
C GLY A 106 -14.20 4.65 -17.15
N ARG A 107 -13.72 3.45 -16.82
CA ARG A 107 -13.11 3.15 -15.51
C ARG A 107 -11.61 3.15 -15.51
N MET A 108 -10.99 3.39 -16.67
CA MET A 108 -9.54 3.34 -16.81
C MET A 108 -8.85 4.22 -15.76
N GLY A 109 -8.07 3.60 -14.89
CA GLY A 109 -7.30 4.26 -13.84
C GLY A 109 -7.94 4.30 -12.46
N ASP A 110 -9.21 3.89 -12.32
CA ASP A 110 -9.78 3.66 -10.99
C ASP A 110 -8.93 2.61 -10.26
N SER A 111 -8.55 2.85 -9.01
CA SER A 111 -7.63 1.96 -8.33
C SER A 111 -7.77 1.94 -6.82
N LEU A 112 -7.61 0.75 -6.25
CA LEU A 112 -7.43 0.54 -4.81
C LEU A 112 -5.94 0.36 -4.55
N LYS A 113 -5.35 1.18 -3.69
CA LYS A 113 -3.91 1.18 -3.41
C LYS A 113 -3.65 1.08 -1.91
N VAL A 114 -2.59 0.37 -1.56
CA VAL A 114 -1.99 0.35 -0.22
C VAL A 114 -0.53 0.73 -0.36
N TRP A 115 -0.06 1.66 0.45
CA TRP A 115 1.36 1.97 0.55
C TRP A 115 1.80 2.32 1.96
N TYR A 116 3.11 2.33 2.15
CA TYR A 116 3.75 2.71 3.39
C TYR A 116 4.47 4.04 3.23
N TYR A 117 4.36 4.91 4.22
CA TYR A 117 5.07 6.18 4.26
C TYR A 117 5.60 6.46 5.66
N ASN A 118 6.60 7.32 5.76
CA ASN A 118 7.14 7.76 7.05
C ASN A 118 6.54 9.13 7.39
N ASP A 119 5.99 9.26 8.59
CA ASP A 119 5.50 10.51 9.15
C ASP A 119 6.16 10.73 10.51
N ASN A 120 7.05 11.73 10.59
CA ASN A 120 7.80 12.08 11.81
C ASN A 120 8.49 10.89 12.49
N GLY A 121 9.09 9.98 11.71
CA GLY A 121 9.78 8.79 12.23
C GLY A 121 8.87 7.57 12.41
N VAL A 122 7.55 7.72 12.32
CA VAL A 122 6.59 6.63 12.43
C VAL A 122 6.26 6.10 11.03
N VAL A 123 6.49 4.80 10.81
CA VAL A 123 6.03 4.14 9.59
C VAL A 123 4.51 3.96 9.67
N ARG A 124 3.80 4.47 8.67
CA ARG A 124 2.34 4.39 8.56
C ARG A 124 1.94 3.58 7.32
N MET A 125 0.80 2.90 7.40
CA MET A 125 0.15 2.24 6.27
C MET A 125 -1.09 3.05 5.88
N ARG A 126 -1.21 3.38 4.60
CA ARG A 126 -2.38 4.05 4.03
C ARG A 126 -2.97 3.21 2.91
N MET A 127 -4.28 3.02 2.97
CA MET A 127 -5.10 2.50 1.88
C MET A 127 -5.97 3.62 1.33
N ILE A 128 -5.98 3.79 0.02
CA ILE A 128 -6.85 4.75 -0.66
C ILE A 128 -7.58 4.12 -1.83
N PHE A 129 -8.65 4.78 -2.25
CA PHE A 129 -9.25 4.58 -3.56
C PHE A 129 -9.07 5.82 -4.42
N GLU A 130 -8.47 5.66 -5.59
CA GLU A 130 -8.36 6.71 -6.61
C GLU A 130 -9.39 6.48 -7.69
N TYR A 131 -10.01 7.56 -8.17
CA TYR A 131 -10.99 7.49 -9.24
C TYR A 131 -10.79 8.65 -10.21
N CYS A 132 -10.90 8.37 -11.51
CA CYS A 132 -10.83 9.43 -12.53
C CYS A 132 -12.08 10.32 -12.43
N GLU A 133 -11.89 11.62 -12.21
CA GLU A 133 -12.93 12.66 -12.23
C GLU A 133 -13.20 13.16 -13.66
N GLY A 134 -12.28 12.93 -14.59
CA GLY A 134 -12.43 13.26 -16.02
C GLY A 134 -11.16 13.84 -16.63
N GLU A 135 -11.23 14.15 -17.92
CA GLU A 135 -10.13 14.73 -18.69
C GLU A 135 -10.32 16.26 -18.85
N HIS A 136 -9.30 17.03 -18.50
CA HIS A 136 -9.28 18.48 -18.61
C HIS A 136 -8.16 18.93 -19.55
N TYR A 137 -8.47 19.86 -20.45
CA TYR A 137 -7.48 20.42 -21.36
C TYR A 137 -6.77 21.63 -20.73
N TYR A 138 -5.45 21.51 -20.58
CA TYR A 138 -4.59 22.59 -20.11
C TYR A 138 -3.78 23.15 -21.29
N LYS A 139 -3.92 24.45 -21.54
CA LYS A 139 -3.36 25.17 -22.72
C LYS A 139 -1.88 24.87 -23.01
N TYR A 140 -1.07 24.59 -21.98
CA TYR A 140 0.37 24.32 -22.11
C TYR A 140 0.79 22.90 -21.74
N ALA A 141 -0.14 22.05 -21.27
CA ALA A 141 0.15 20.69 -20.82
C ALA A 141 -0.69 19.60 -21.52
N GLY A 142 -1.58 20.00 -22.44
CA GLY A 142 -2.45 19.10 -23.18
C GLY A 142 -3.61 18.57 -22.34
N TRP A 143 -4.20 17.45 -22.79
CA TRP A 143 -5.21 16.73 -22.04
C TRP A 143 -4.57 16.06 -20.82
N LYS A 144 -5.16 16.29 -19.65
CA LYS A 144 -4.74 15.71 -18.37
C LYS A 144 -5.91 15.02 -17.71
N ARG A 145 -5.66 13.90 -17.05
CA ARG A 145 -6.68 13.23 -16.24
C ARG A 145 -6.64 13.79 -14.84
N VAL A 146 -7.81 14.15 -14.32
CA VAL A 146 -7.97 14.57 -12.94
C VAL A 146 -8.40 13.35 -12.14
N PHE A 147 -7.71 13.07 -11.05
CA PHE A 147 -8.03 11.99 -10.15
C PHE A 147 -8.41 12.55 -8.79
N GLY A 148 -9.49 12.03 -8.22
CA GLY A 148 -9.86 12.24 -6.83
C GLY A 148 -9.46 11.03 -5.99
N GLN A 149 -9.13 11.27 -4.73
CA GLN A 149 -8.80 10.21 -3.78
C GLN A 149 -9.80 10.16 -2.61
N PHE A 150 -10.03 8.96 -2.09
CA PHE A 150 -10.66 8.74 -0.79
C PHE A 150 -9.72 7.95 0.11
N VAL A 151 -9.53 8.42 1.34
CA VAL A 151 -8.70 7.74 2.34
C VAL A 151 -9.55 6.64 2.99
N ILE A 152 -9.26 5.39 2.63
CA ILE A 152 -10.00 4.23 3.12
C ILE A 152 -9.51 3.86 4.52
N TYR A 153 -8.19 3.80 4.70
CA TYR A 153 -7.57 3.45 5.97
C TYR A 153 -6.24 4.20 6.12
N ASP A 154 -5.92 4.65 7.32
CA ASP A 154 -4.62 5.22 7.66
C ASP A 154 -4.31 5.00 9.15
N ALA A 155 -3.23 4.27 9.43
CA ALA A 155 -2.75 4.07 10.80
C ALA A 155 -1.22 3.91 10.84
N ALA A 156 -0.62 4.10 12.02
CA ALA A 156 0.75 3.66 12.27
C ALA A 156 0.84 2.14 12.05
N LEU A 157 1.94 1.66 11.49
CA LEU A 157 2.12 0.25 11.15
C LEU A 157 1.95 -0.66 12.39
N SER A 158 2.42 -0.19 13.55
CA SER A 158 2.27 -0.85 14.85
C SER A 158 0.82 -1.04 15.29
N ASP A 159 -0.08 -0.18 14.78
CA ASP A 159 -1.48 -0.09 15.20
C ASP A 159 -2.43 -0.63 14.11
N VAL A 160 -1.89 -1.25 13.05
CA VAL A 160 -2.71 -1.80 11.97
C VAL A 160 -3.45 -3.05 12.45
N GLU A 161 -4.78 -2.95 12.48
CA GLU A 161 -5.66 -4.09 12.69
C GLU A 161 -6.19 -4.60 11.36
N ILE A 162 -5.79 -5.83 10.99
CA ILE A 162 -6.13 -6.41 9.68
C ILE A 162 -7.65 -6.54 9.48
N ASP A 163 -8.40 -6.84 10.54
CA ASP A 163 -9.87 -6.97 10.46
C ASP A 163 -10.52 -5.62 10.10
N MET A 164 -10.05 -4.51 10.68
CA MET A 164 -10.53 -3.18 10.32
C MET A 164 -10.18 -2.83 8.86
N VAL A 165 -8.99 -3.21 8.41
CA VAL A 165 -8.57 -3.02 7.00
C VAL A 165 -9.51 -3.78 6.07
N HIS A 166 -9.82 -5.05 6.39
CA HIS A 166 -10.74 -5.88 5.62
C HIS A 166 -12.16 -5.32 5.59
N ASP A 167 -12.69 -4.86 6.73
CA ASP A 167 -14.02 -4.28 6.80
C ASP A 167 -14.16 -3.06 5.89
N LYS A 168 -13.19 -2.14 5.94
CA LYS A 168 -13.18 -0.95 5.09
C LYS A 168 -12.94 -1.28 3.62
N MET A 169 -12.01 -2.19 3.33
CA MET A 169 -11.76 -2.68 1.97
C MET A 169 -13.02 -3.34 1.38
N ALA A 170 -13.77 -4.11 2.18
CA ALA A 170 -14.98 -4.78 1.73
C ALA A 170 -16.07 -3.79 1.28
N VAL A 171 -16.20 -2.63 1.95
CA VAL A 171 -17.13 -1.57 1.51
C VAL A 171 -16.78 -1.11 0.09
N VAL A 172 -15.50 -0.77 -0.14
CA VAL A 172 -15.01 -0.32 -1.45
C VAL A 172 -15.21 -1.40 -2.51
N VAL A 173 -14.75 -2.62 -2.25
CA VAL A 173 -14.77 -3.73 -3.22
C VAL A 173 -16.21 -4.10 -3.61
N LYS A 174 -17.14 -4.16 -2.64
CA LYS A 174 -18.56 -4.43 -2.93
C LYS A 174 -19.18 -3.34 -3.80
N ALA A 175 -18.96 -2.08 -3.43
CA ALA A 175 -19.50 -0.94 -4.18
C ALA A 175 -18.89 -0.86 -5.59
N TRP A 176 -17.58 -1.12 -5.72
CA TRP A 176 -16.88 -1.11 -7.01
C TRP A 176 -17.42 -2.22 -7.93
N TYR A 177 -17.52 -3.44 -7.40
CA TYR A 177 -18.08 -4.58 -8.12
C TYR A 177 -19.54 -4.34 -8.55
N GLU A 178 -20.39 -3.86 -7.64
CA GLU A 178 -21.78 -3.50 -7.96
C GLU A 178 -21.85 -2.41 -9.03
N SER A 179 -20.98 -1.41 -8.97
CA SER A 179 -20.94 -0.32 -9.96
C SER A 179 -20.64 -0.82 -11.37
N HIS A 180 -19.84 -1.89 -11.51
CA HIS A 180 -19.61 -2.53 -12.81
C HIS A 180 -20.83 -3.30 -13.29
N LEU A 181 -21.45 -4.11 -12.43
CA LEU A 181 -22.62 -4.89 -12.79
C LEU A 181 -23.80 -4.01 -13.22
N ARG A 182 -23.94 -2.84 -12.61
CA ARG A 182 -24.99 -1.87 -12.94
C ARG A 182 -24.61 -0.91 -14.05
N HIS A 183 -23.35 -0.93 -14.52
CA HIS A 183 -22.80 0.10 -15.40
C HIS A 183 -23.02 1.53 -14.88
N ASN A 184 -23.00 1.71 -13.56
CA ASN A 184 -23.32 2.99 -12.91
C ASN A 184 -22.24 3.34 -11.89
N ARG A 185 -21.40 4.31 -12.24
CA ARG A 185 -20.28 4.81 -11.42
C ARG A 185 -20.73 5.49 -10.13
N GLU A 186 -21.90 6.13 -10.13
CA GLU A 186 -22.40 6.85 -8.97
C GLU A 186 -22.58 5.93 -7.76
N VAL A 187 -22.83 4.64 -7.96
CA VAL A 187 -22.92 3.65 -6.87
C VAL A 187 -21.62 3.61 -6.07
N LEU A 188 -20.48 3.55 -6.75
CA LEU A 188 -19.16 3.53 -6.10
C LEU A 188 -18.86 4.89 -5.47
N ILE A 189 -19.07 5.98 -6.21
CA ILE A 189 -18.73 7.32 -5.74
C ILE A 189 -19.55 7.72 -4.52
N ASN A 190 -20.84 7.39 -4.47
CA ASN A 190 -21.70 7.67 -3.32
C ASN A 190 -21.28 6.84 -2.11
N ALA A 191 -21.02 5.54 -2.30
CA ALA A 191 -20.50 4.70 -1.22
C ALA A 191 -19.17 5.24 -0.65
N LEU A 192 -18.28 5.75 -1.51
CA LEU A 192 -17.03 6.35 -1.06
C LEU A 192 -17.26 7.64 -0.26
N LYS A 193 -18.11 8.54 -0.75
CA LYS A 193 -18.45 9.81 -0.06
C LYS A 193 -19.14 9.60 1.29
N GLU A 194 -19.96 8.56 1.40
CA GLU A 194 -20.71 8.26 2.62
C GLU A 194 -19.84 7.65 3.72
N ASN A 195 -18.79 6.90 3.35
CA ASN A 195 -18.03 6.08 4.29
C ASN A 195 -16.60 6.58 4.54
N PHE A 196 -16.04 7.42 3.67
CA PHE A 196 -14.61 7.78 3.70
C PHE A 196 -14.37 9.27 3.50
N GLU A 197 -13.26 9.73 4.07
CA GLU A 197 -12.81 11.11 3.93
C GLU A 197 -12.25 11.34 2.51
N LYS A 198 -12.65 12.45 1.88
CA LYS A 198 -12.07 12.85 0.61
C LYS A 198 -10.62 13.28 0.84
N GLY A 199 -9.70 12.62 0.14
CA GLY A 199 -8.29 12.96 0.11
C GLY A 199 -7.99 14.02 -0.94
N GLU A 200 -6.79 13.94 -1.52
CA GLU A 200 -6.31 14.89 -2.50
C GLU A 200 -6.99 14.74 -3.87
N THR A 201 -6.94 15.82 -4.64
CA THR A 201 -7.25 15.82 -6.08
C THR A 201 -5.98 16.21 -6.82
N PHE A 202 -5.56 15.41 -7.80
CA PHE A 202 -4.33 15.62 -8.55
C PHE A 202 -4.53 15.38 -10.05
N THR A 203 -3.54 15.81 -10.85
CA THR A 203 -3.57 15.67 -12.31
C THR A 203 -2.42 14.81 -12.82
N GLU A 204 -2.73 13.90 -13.73
CA GLU A 204 -1.76 13.05 -14.46
C GLU A 204 -1.69 13.45 -15.94
#